data_AF-A0A5N5NZ38-F1
#
_entry.id   AF-A0A5N5NZ38-F1
#
_cell.length_a   1.000
_cell.length_b   1.000
_cell.length_c   1.000
_cell.angle_alpha   90.00
_cell.angle_beta   90.00
_cell.angle_gamma   90.00
#
_symmetry.space_group_name_H-M   'P 1'
#
loop_
_entity.id
_entity.type
_entity.pdbx_description
1 polymer ?
#
loop_
_entity_poly.entity_id
_entity_poly.type
_entity_poly.pdbx_seq_one_letter_code
_entity_poly.pdbx_strand_id
1 'polypeptide(L)'
;MWRTVGWLMSLATILELAALVGIVLVMSGGKRRREEGWGVVAGLLAAVAVVLLGGMGVVAYLFDNHSRFAVPGWRLDTSWILCTVSGTVVVLCAVGVAVSAYVLPPEDGYEFLA
;
A
#
# COMPACT_ATOMS: atom_id res chain seq x y z
N MET A 1 -1.41 -4.26 22.07
CA MET A 1 -2.16 -3.87 20.86
C MET A 1 -1.86 -2.44 20.44
N TRP A 2 -2.07 -1.40 21.27
CA TRP A 2 -1.82 -0.01 20.86
C TRP A 2 -0.36 0.30 20.42
N ARG A 3 0.63 -0.25 21.13
CA ARG A 3 2.05 -0.13 20.73
C ARG A 3 2.35 -0.82 19.38
N THR A 4 1.65 -1.92 19.09
CA THR A 4 1.76 -2.66 17.83
C THR A 4 1.18 -1.85 16.69
N VAL A 5 0.04 -1.19 16.88
CA VAL A 5 -0.54 -0.28 15.88
C VAL A 5 0.44 0.85 15.56
N GLY A 6 1.04 1.48 16.57
CA GLY A 6 2.05 2.52 16.35
C GLY A 6 3.22 2.04 15.48
N TRP A 7 3.73 0.84 15.76
CA TRP A 7 4.79 0.23 14.94
C TRP A 7 4.32 -0.09 13.52
N LEU A 8 3.11 -0.62 13.34
CA LEU A 8 2.52 -0.90 12.02
C LEU A 8 2.39 0.38 11.19
N MET A 9 1.97 1.50 11.81
CA MET A 9 1.86 2.79 11.12
C MET A 9 3.23 3.32 10.68
N SER A 10 4.27 3.17 11.51
CA SER A 10 5.64 3.53 11.11
C SER A 10 6.19 2.61 10.02
N LEU A 11 5.84 1.32 10.03
CA LEU A 11 6.21 0.41 8.96
C LEU A 11 5.50 0.79 7.65
N ALA A 12 4.21 1.10 7.71
CA ALA A 12 3.44 1.52 6.54
C ALA A 12 4.05 2.73 5.85
N THR A 13 4.44 3.76 6.62
CA THR A 13 5.05 4.98 6.04
C THR A 13 6.39 4.68 5.38
N ILE A 14 7.22 3.80 5.96
CA ILE A 14 8.49 3.38 5.35
C ILE A 14 8.24 2.61 4.04
N LEU A 15 7.27 1.70 4.04
CA LEU A 15 6.91 0.93 2.85
C LEU A 15 6.32 1.81 1.74
N GLU A 16 5.52 2.82 2.08
CA GLU A 16 5.02 3.81 1.12
C GLU A 16 6.15 4.63 0.51
N LEU A 17 7.12 5.08 1.31
CA LEU A 17 8.31 5.77 0.80
C LEU A 17 9.14 4.86 -0.11
N ALA A 18 9.29 3.58 0.24
CA ALA A 18 9.95 2.60 -0.60
C ALA A 18 9.20 2.38 -1.93
N ALA A 19 7.86 2.34 -1.91
CA ALA A 19 7.04 2.25 -3.11
C ALA A 19 7.20 3.49 -4.00
N LEU A 20 7.22 4.70 -3.42
CA LEU A 20 7.48 5.95 -4.15
C LEU A 20 8.86 5.94 -4.82
N VAL A 21 9.91 5.55 -4.09
CA VAL A 21 11.25 5.39 -4.66
C VAL A 21 11.23 4.35 -5.78
N GLY A 22 10.55 3.21 -5.58
CA GLY A 22 10.37 2.17 -6.61
C GLY A 22 9.74 2.73 -7.88
N ILE A 23 8.67 3.51 -7.77
CA ILE A 23 8.02 4.16 -8.92
C ILE A 23 9.00 5.08 -9.64
N VAL A 24 9.75 5.93 -8.91
CA VAL A 24 10.75 6.82 -9.52
C VAL A 24 11.85 6.05 -10.24
N LEU A 25 12.33 4.94 -9.66
CA LEU A 25 13.39 4.11 -10.26
C LEU A 25 12.91 3.35 -11.50
N VAL A 26 11.67 2.89 -11.50
CA VAL A 26 11.05 2.24 -12.67
C VAL A 26 10.87 3.26 -13.79
N MET A 27 10.35 4.46 -13.47
CA MET A 27 10.09 5.52 -14.45
C MET A 27 11.38 6.14 -15.02
N SER A 28 12.43 6.28 -14.22
CA SER A 28 13.74 6.80 -14.66
C SER A 28 14.65 5.75 -15.30
N GLY A 29 14.25 4.47 -15.25
CA GLY A 29 15.00 3.37 -15.82
C GLY A 29 14.79 3.22 -17.33
N GLY A 30 15.70 2.49 -17.99
CA GLY A 30 15.49 2.01 -19.35
C GLY A 30 14.45 0.89 -19.42
N LYS A 31 14.11 0.43 -20.63
CA LYS A 31 13.04 -0.56 -20.89
C LYS A 31 13.05 -1.76 -19.95
N ARG A 32 14.22 -2.39 -19.74
CA ARG A 32 14.34 -3.54 -18.83
C ARG A 32 13.80 -3.28 -17.42
N ARG A 33 14.10 -2.11 -16.84
CA ARG A 33 13.61 -1.75 -15.50
C ARG A 33 12.11 -1.46 -15.49
N ARG A 34 11.55 -1.02 -16.63
CA ARG A 34 10.11 -0.82 -16.79
C ARG A 34 9.38 -2.15 -16.92
N GLU A 35 9.88 -3.08 -17.72
CA GLU A 35 9.24 -4.38 -17.90
C GLU A 35 9.29 -5.24 -16.63
N GLU A 36 10.45 -5.32 -15.96
CA GLU A 36 10.61 -6.19 -14.78
C GLU A 36 10.21 -5.51 -13.46
N GLY A 37 10.27 -4.18 -13.38
CA GLY A 37 10.17 -3.44 -12.12
C GLY A 37 8.76 -3.23 -11.59
N TRP A 38 7.73 -3.21 -12.44
CA TRP A 38 6.34 -2.98 -12.01
C TRP A 38 5.81 -4.08 -11.09
N GLY A 39 6.29 -5.33 -11.24
CA GLY A 39 5.94 -6.42 -10.33
C GLY A 39 6.39 -6.17 -8.90
N VAL A 40 7.59 -5.61 -8.71
CA VAL A 40 8.13 -5.25 -7.40
C VAL A 40 7.30 -4.11 -6.77
N VAL A 41 6.97 -3.09 -7.55
CA VAL A 41 6.12 -1.97 -7.10
C VAL A 41 4.73 -2.46 -6.69
N ALA A 42 4.10 -3.33 -7.50
CA ALA A 42 2.81 -3.92 -7.17
C ALA A 42 2.86 -4.71 -5.85
N GLY A 43 3.91 -5.51 -5.63
CA GLY A 43 4.13 -6.24 -4.39
C GLY A 43 4.31 -5.33 -3.17
N LEU A 44 5.07 -4.24 -3.31
CA LEU A 44 5.23 -3.22 -2.26
C LEU A 44 3.90 -2.54 -1.91
N LEU A 45 3.13 -2.13 -2.92
CA LEU A 45 1.80 -1.54 -2.71
C LEU A 45 0.83 -2.52 -2.02
N ALA A 46 0.87 -3.80 -2.38
CA ALA A 46 0.08 -4.83 -1.70
C ALA A 46 0.48 -4.98 -0.22
N ALA A 47 1.78 -4.97 0.08
CA ALA A 47 2.27 -5.02 1.46
C ALA A 47 1.83 -3.78 2.27
N VAL A 48 1.91 -2.58 1.68
CA VAL A 48 1.41 -1.33 2.29
C VAL A 48 -0.08 -1.47 2.64
N ALA A 49 -0.91 -1.94 1.70
CA ALA A 49 -2.34 -2.12 1.91
C ALA A 49 -2.64 -3.04 3.11
N VAL A 50 -1.94 -4.17 3.21
CA VAL A 50 -2.09 -5.12 4.33
C VAL A 50 -1.76 -4.46 5.67
N VAL A 51 -0.66 -3.70 5.73
CA VAL A 51 -0.22 -3.05 6.98
C VAL A 51 -1.16 -1.91 7.37
N LEU A 52 -1.58 -1.06 6.43
CA LEU A 52 -2.50 0.05 6.69
C LEU A 52 -3.87 -0.45 7.16
N LEU A 53 -4.52 -1.30 6.36
CA LEU A 53 -5.87 -1.78 6.65
C LEU A 53 -5.87 -2.73 7.85
N GLY A 54 -4.83 -3.56 8.00
CA GLY A 54 -4.65 -4.39 9.19
C GLY A 54 -4.47 -3.55 10.45
N GLY A 55 -3.66 -2.50 10.40
CA GLY A 55 -3.47 -1.57 11.51
C GLY A 55 -4.77 -0.83 11.88
N MET A 56 -5.51 -0.32 10.89
CA MET A 56 -6.82 0.33 11.12
C MET A 56 -7.87 -0.65 11.63
N GLY A 57 -7.83 -1.91 11.22
CA GLY A 57 -8.68 -2.99 11.74
C GLY A 57 -8.39 -3.27 13.22
N VAL A 58 -7.12 -3.28 13.63
CA VAL A 58 -6.75 -3.41 15.06
C VAL A 58 -7.21 -2.20 15.87
N VAL A 59 -7.15 -0.98 15.30
CA VAL A 59 -7.67 0.23 15.96
C VAL A 59 -9.18 0.13 16.17
N ALA A 60 -9.93 -0.27 15.14
CA ALA A 60 -11.38 -0.47 15.23
C ALA A 60 -11.72 -1.55 16.27
N TYR A 61 -11.03 -2.68 16.25
CA TYR A 61 -11.19 -3.74 17.25
C TYR A 61 -10.93 -3.24 18.67
N LEU A 62 -9.87 -2.45 18.88
CA LEU A 62 -9.58 -1.94 20.22
C LEU A 62 -10.64 -0.93 20.68
N PHE A 63 -11.14 -0.10 19.77
CA PHE A 63 -12.21 0.85 20.05
C PHE A 63 -13.48 0.13 20.55
N ASP A 64 -13.87 -0.97 19.91
CA ASP A 64 -15.09 -1.72 20.27
C ASP A 64 -14.92 -2.61 21.51
N ASN A 65 -13.72 -3.15 21.76
CA ASN A 65 -13.51 -4.17 22.79
C ASN A 65 -12.86 -3.66 24.08
N HIS A 66 -12.33 -2.42 24.13
CA HIS A 66 -11.60 -1.93 25.29
C HIS A 66 -12.43 -0.92 26.11
N SER A 67 -12.60 -1.18 27.41
CA SER A 67 -13.42 -0.38 28.34
C SER A 67 -13.05 1.11 28.42
N ARG A 68 -11.81 1.47 28.08
CA ARG A 68 -11.33 2.86 27.98
C ARG A 68 -12.06 3.68 26.91
N PHE A 69 -12.61 3.03 25.88
CA PHE A 69 -13.32 3.68 24.77
C PHE A 69 -14.84 3.56 24.89
N ALA A 70 -15.36 2.91 25.94
CA ALA A 70 -16.78 2.73 26.20
C ALA A 70 -17.49 4.00 26.72
N VAL A 71 -16.92 5.18 26.48
CA VAL A 71 -17.49 6.47 26.88
C VAL A 71 -18.54 6.89 25.84
N PRO A 72 -19.78 7.20 26.23
CA PRO A 72 -20.82 7.62 25.31
C PRO A 72 -20.40 8.82 24.46
N GLY A 73 -20.59 8.73 23.15
CA GLY A 73 -20.28 9.80 22.19
C GLY A 73 -18.87 9.81 21.63
N TRP A 74 -17.98 8.92 22.07
CA TRP A 74 -16.69 8.73 21.42
C TRP A 74 -16.88 8.10 20.03
N ARG A 75 -16.05 8.54 19.08
CA ARG A 75 -16.06 8.07 17.69
C ARG A 75 -14.62 7.96 17.22
N LEU A 76 -14.39 7.12 16.20
CA LEU A 76 -13.11 7.11 15.51
C LEU A 76 -12.87 8.47 14.85
N ASP A 77 -11.63 8.95 15.00
CA ASP A 77 -11.22 10.26 14.55
C ASP A 77 -11.04 10.31 13.02
N THR A 78 -11.00 11.53 12.48
CA THR A 78 -10.77 11.81 11.06
C THR A 78 -9.53 11.11 10.51
N SER A 79 -8.46 11.00 11.32
CA SER A 79 -7.24 10.28 10.97
C SER A 79 -7.46 8.81 10.58
N TRP A 80 -8.36 8.11 11.27
CA TRP A 80 -8.71 6.72 10.95
C TRP A 80 -9.45 6.62 9.60
N ILE A 81 -10.35 7.57 9.33
CA ILE A 81 -11.08 7.65 8.06
C ILE A 81 -10.09 7.88 6.91
N LEU A 82 -9.23 8.88 7.04
CA LEU A 82 -8.21 9.20 6.03
C LEU A 82 -7.29 8.02 5.76
N CYS A 83 -6.86 7.32 6.81
CA CYS A 83 -5.98 6.16 6.70
C CYS A 83 -6.68 4.98 6.01
N THR A 84 -7.97 4.75 6.30
CA THR A 84 -8.76 3.70 5.64
C THR A 84 -8.98 4.02 4.16
N VAL A 85 -9.34 5.27 3.84
CA VAL A 85 -9.48 5.72 2.44
C VAL A 85 -8.14 5.58 1.69
N SER A 86 -7.03 6.01 2.29
CA SER A 86 -5.70 5.81 1.71
C SER A 86 -5.41 4.33 1.44
N GLY A 87 -5.68 3.47 2.42
CA GLY A 87 -5.54 2.01 2.27
C GLY A 87 -6.35 1.47 1.09
N THR A 88 -7.59 1.93 0.88
CA THR A 88 -8.39 1.52 -0.29
C THR A 88 -7.80 2.01 -1.61
N VAL A 89 -7.27 3.23 -1.66
CA VAL A 89 -6.60 3.77 -2.85
C VAL A 89 -5.36 2.96 -3.18
N VAL A 90 -4.55 2.59 -2.18
CA VAL A 90 -3.37 1.75 -2.38
C VAL A 90 -3.74 0.38 -2.93
N VAL A 91 -4.83 -0.24 -2.45
CA VAL A 91 -5.33 -1.51 -3.01
C VAL A 91 -5.69 -1.35 -4.48
N LEU A 92 -6.42 -0.29 -4.84
CA LEU A 92 -6.79 -0.02 -6.23
C LEU A 92 -5.55 0.19 -7.11
N CYS A 93 -4.53 0.91 -6.62
CA CYS A 93 -3.27 1.08 -7.33
C CYS A 93 -2.54 -0.25 -7.52
N ALA A 94 -2.43 -1.08 -6.48
CA ALA A 94 -1.77 -2.39 -6.57
C ALA A 94 -2.47 -3.30 -7.60
N VAL A 95 -3.80 -3.36 -7.57
CA VAL A 95 -4.60 -4.11 -8.54
C VAL A 95 -4.45 -3.53 -9.93
N GLY A 96 -4.50 -2.21 -10.10
CA GLY A 96 -4.34 -1.55 -11.38
C GLY A 96 -2.99 -1.86 -12.05
N VAL A 97 -1.90 -1.79 -11.29
CA VAL A 97 -0.56 -2.14 -11.78
C VAL A 97 -0.48 -3.63 -12.11
N ALA A 98 -1.02 -4.51 -11.26
CA ALA A 98 -1.03 -5.94 -11.53
C ALA A 98 -1.84 -6.30 -12.79
N VAL A 99 -3.02 -5.70 -12.97
CA VAL A 99 -3.88 -5.91 -14.14
C VAL A 99 -3.22 -5.36 -15.42
N SER A 100 -2.50 -4.24 -15.32
CA SER A 100 -1.81 -3.65 -16.48
C SER A 100 -0.80 -4.60 -17.13
N ALA A 101 -0.21 -5.53 -16.36
CA ALA A 101 0.71 -6.54 -16.88
C ALA A 101 0.03 -7.53 -17.85
N TYR A 102 -1.29 -7.69 -17.78
CA TYR A 102 -2.05 -8.60 -18.63
C TYR A 102 -2.85 -7.89 -19.72
N VAL A 103 -3.20 -6.61 -19.51
CA VAL A 103 -4.05 -5.85 -20.43
C VAL A 103 -3.24 -5.04 -21.43
N LEU A 104 -2.06 -4.54 -21.04
CA LEU A 104 -1.25 -3.70 -21.92
C LEU A 104 -0.35 -4.55 -22.82
N PRO A 105 -0.22 -4.19 -24.11
CA PRO A 105 0.75 -4.83 -24.98
C PRO A 105 2.18 -4.57 -24.47
N PRO A 106 3.11 -5.51 -24.68
CA PRO A 106 4.51 -5.29 -24.35
C PRO A 106 5.05 -4.09 -25.15
N GLU A 107 5.98 -3.34 -24.56
CA GLU A 107 6.65 -2.26 -25.30
C GLU A 107 7.44 -2.87 -26.47
N ASP A 108 7.14 -2.49 -27.72
CA ASP A 108 7.90 -2.94 -28.90
C ASP A 108 9.36 -2.43 -28.85
N GLY A 109 10.30 -3.17 -29.45
CA GLY A 109 11.63 -2.62 -29.79
C GLY A 109 12.86 -3.23 -29.12
N TYR A 110 12.79 -4.45 -28.56
CA TYR A 110 14.02 -5.24 -28.32
C TYR A 110 13.82 -6.64 -28.90
N GLU A 111 14.46 -6.89 -30.04
CA GLU A 111 14.86 -8.26 -30.37
C GLU A 111 15.94 -8.64 -29.37
N PHE A 112 15.71 -9.67 -28.55
CA PHE A 112 16.80 -10.26 -27.80
C PHE A 112 17.79 -10.81 -28.83
N LEU A 113 19.04 -10.29 -28.83
CA LEU A 113 20.11 -10.90 -29.61
C LEU A 113 20.32 -12.31 -29.06
N ALA A 114 19.93 -13.31 -29.85
CA ALA A 114 20.17 -14.72 -29.60
C ALA A 114 21.67 -15.05 -29.65
#